data_AF-A0A6J4Y837-F1
#
_entry.id   AF-A0A6J4Y837-F1
#
_cell.length_a   1.000
_cell.length_b   1.000
_cell.length_c   1.000
_cell.angle_alpha   90.00
_cell.angle_beta   90.00
_cell.angle_gamma   90.00
#
_symmetry.space_group_name_H-M   'P 1'
#
loop_
_entity.id
_entity.type
_entity.pdbx_description
1 polymer ?
#
loop_
_entity_poly.entity_id
_entity_poly.type
_entity_poly.pdbx_seq_one_letter_code
_entity_poly.pdbx_strand_id
1 'polypeptide(L)'
;MTFKRSIFRFTAICVTIAVFVFGALVLEVSAAESKQGSDNLLDFLDAVPYLAVYIILLLFFFLAVEAGYRLGRWRGPGSDALNESRKAQSSTTLGAMLALVSFLLAFTFSMAGSQYDTRRRLVVDHANAIGTTFLRAAHMPEPHRANIRGLLREYVSFRHISVGEISAELKARSSQVEQQLWAEATAIAQKERTPIVAIFIQSLNEMIDLNAKRVDISIWRRIPDMLFVTLGFLSVLVMILTGYWLGFAARRHMFPLSLLIITYATAFLLVVDLDRPRGGFFRVSQQPMIELTLSMDATAG
;
A
#
# COMPACT_ATOMS: atom_id res chain seq x y z
N MET A 1 34.58 17.15 32.26
CA MET A 1 34.27 17.71 30.91
C MET A 1 34.31 16.68 29.78
N THR A 2 35.04 15.57 29.90
CA THR A 2 35.26 14.54 28.86
C THR A 2 34.05 13.63 28.57
N PHE A 3 33.27 13.24 29.57
CA PHE A 3 32.09 12.37 29.41
C PHE A 3 30.97 13.00 28.55
N LYS A 4 30.72 14.31 28.75
CA LYS A 4 29.73 15.10 28.01
C LYS A 4 30.09 15.23 26.52
N ARG A 5 31.40 15.26 26.18
CA ARG A 5 31.92 15.26 24.81
C ARG A 5 31.84 13.88 24.12
N SER A 6 31.96 12.79 24.88
CA SER A 6 31.87 11.42 24.33
C SER A 6 30.43 11.05 23.92
N ILE A 7 29.45 11.34 24.78
CA ILE A 7 28.03 11.14 24.48
C ILE A 7 27.57 12.05 23.33
N PHE A 8 28.14 13.26 23.23
CA PHE A 8 27.91 14.20 22.14
C PHE A 8 28.40 13.67 20.78
N ARG A 9 29.61 13.13 20.71
CA ARG A 9 30.12 12.48 19.49
C ARG A 9 29.23 11.33 19.07
N PHE A 10 28.85 10.46 20.00
CA PHE A 10 27.97 9.32 19.71
C PHE A 10 26.61 9.76 19.15
N THR A 11 26.01 10.82 19.73
CA THR A 11 24.69 11.30 19.27
C THR A 11 24.79 12.00 17.92
N ALA A 12 25.78 12.87 17.71
CA ALA A 12 26.01 13.51 16.41
C ALA A 12 26.28 12.47 15.32
N ILE A 13 27.03 11.41 15.64
CA ILE A 13 27.20 10.24 14.78
C ILE A 13 25.85 9.57 14.52
N CYS A 14 24.98 9.35 15.50
CA CYS A 14 23.65 8.77 15.26
C CYS A 14 22.74 9.68 14.39
N VAL A 15 22.77 11.00 14.55
CA VAL A 15 21.96 11.93 13.71
C VAL A 15 22.50 11.98 12.30
N THR A 16 23.83 12.12 12.15
CA THR A 16 24.48 12.10 10.85
C THR A 16 24.27 10.76 10.17
N ILE A 17 24.36 9.64 10.89
CA ILE A 17 24.02 8.32 10.36
C ILE A 17 22.54 8.25 9.99
N ALA A 18 21.60 8.73 10.81
CA ALA A 18 20.18 8.65 10.47
C ALA A 18 19.84 9.50 9.23
N VAL A 19 20.34 10.74 9.15
CA VAL A 19 20.14 11.63 7.99
C VAL A 19 20.90 11.15 6.76
N PHE A 20 22.11 10.60 6.92
CA PHE A 20 22.93 10.12 5.81
C PHE A 20 22.47 8.75 5.31
N VAL A 21 22.09 7.82 6.19
CA VAL A 21 21.47 6.53 5.82
C VAL A 21 20.14 6.78 5.15
N PHE A 22 19.31 7.70 5.67
CA PHE A 22 18.04 8.02 5.01
C PHE A 22 18.24 8.79 3.70
N GLY A 23 19.19 9.74 3.64
CA GLY A 23 19.54 10.45 2.41
C GLY A 23 20.17 9.53 1.35
N ALA A 24 21.00 8.58 1.77
CA ALA A 24 21.54 7.53 0.92
C ALA A 24 20.42 6.60 0.45
N LEU A 25 19.50 6.19 1.34
CA LEU A 25 18.30 5.43 0.98
C LEU A 25 17.45 6.19 -0.04
N VAL A 26 17.29 7.52 0.10
CA VAL A 26 16.57 8.36 -0.88
C VAL A 26 17.27 8.37 -2.24
N LEU A 27 18.59 8.55 -2.26
CA LEU A 27 19.38 8.56 -3.49
C LEU A 27 19.45 7.19 -4.15
N GLU A 28 19.51 6.12 -3.35
CA GLU A 28 19.59 4.74 -3.80
C GLU A 28 18.23 4.26 -4.32
N VAL A 29 17.12 4.60 -3.66
CA VAL A 29 15.75 4.37 -4.16
C VAL A 29 15.47 5.19 -5.43
N SER A 30 15.88 6.46 -5.47
CA SER A 30 15.74 7.30 -6.66
C SER A 30 16.60 6.79 -7.83
N ALA A 31 17.79 6.25 -7.57
CA ALA A 31 18.61 5.58 -8.58
C ALA A 31 18.02 4.22 -8.99
N ALA A 32 17.38 3.48 -8.07
CA ALA A 32 16.74 2.21 -8.34
C ALA A 32 15.46 2.35 -9.19
N GLU A 33 14.68 3.42 -9.02
CA GLU A 33 13.53 3.70 -9.90
C GLU A 33 13.93 3.85 -11.39
N SER A 34 15.19 4.24 -11.68
CA SER A 34 15.71 4.29 -13.06
C SER A 34 16.03 2.92 -13.67
N LYS A 35 16.18 1.88 -12.83
CA LYS A 35 16.45 0.50 -13.22
C LYS A 35 15.30 -0.38 -12.77
N GLN A 36 14.27 -0.47 -13.61
CA GLN A 36 13.14 -1.38 -13.41
C GLN A 36 13.63 -2.81 -13.13
N GLY A 37 13.54 -3.23 -11.86
CA GLY A 37 14.14 -4.48 -11.38
C GLY A 37 13.98 -4.70 -9.86
N SER A 38 12.73 -4.90 -9.43
CA SER A 38 12.30 -5.91 -8.44
C SER A 38 12.98 -6.05 -7.06
N ASP A 39 13.45 -4.99 -6.41
CA ASP A 39 13.77 -5.01 -4.97
C ASP A 39 13.31 -3.69 -4.30
N ASN A 40 12.00 -3.46 -4.33
CA ASN A 40 11.42 -2.18 -3.88
C ASN A 40 11.29 -2.10 -2.35
N LEU A 41 11.39 -0.89 -1.81
CA LEU A 41 11.23 -0.62 -0.38
C LEU A 41 9.86 -1.12 0.13
N LEU A 42 8.84 -1.06 -0.74
CA LEU A 42 7.51 -1.56 -0.45
C LEU A 42 7.41 -3.09 -0.37
N ASP A 43 8.25 -3.84 -1.10
CA ASP A 43 8.26 -5.31 -1.03
C ASP A 43 8.89 -5.78 0.28
N PHE A 44 9.95 -5.08 0.75
CA PHE A 44 10.49 -5.28 2.09
C PHE A 44 9.44 -4.95 3.17
N LEU A 45 8.75 -3.82 3.04
CA LEU A 45 7.70 -3.45 3.99
C LEU A 45 6.59 -4.51 4.00
N ASP A 46 6.17 -5.03 2.86
CA ASP A 46 5.14 -6.08 2.76
C ASP A 46 5.54 -7.38 3.45
N ALA A 47 6.81 -7.78 3.38
CA ALA A 47 7.34 -8.97 4.04
C ALA A 47 7.35 -8.84 5.58
N VAL A 48 7.45 -7.61 6.10
CA VAL A 48 7.50 -7.35 7.54
C VAL A 48 6.07 -7.27 8.12
N PRO A 49 5.80 -7.93 9.27
CA PRO A 49 4.52 -7.81 9.97
C PRO A 49 4.16 -6.35 10.24
N TYR A 50 2.90 -5.99 10.07
CA TYR A 50 2.43 -4.59 10.21
C TYR A 50 2.77 -3.99 11.59
N LEU A 51 2.71 -4.79 12.66
CA LEU A 51 3.11 -4.37 14.02
C LEU A 51 4.60 -4.02 14.09
N ALA A 52 5.45 -4.79 13.42
CA ALA A 52 6.89 -4.52 13.39
C ALA A 52 7.18 -3.21 12.64
N VAL A 53 6.50 -2.96 11.50
CA VAL A 53 6.61 -1.67 10.80
C VAL A 53 6.19 -0.51 11.68
N TYR A 54 5.07 -0.65 12.41
CA TYR A 54 4.61 0.39 13.34
C TYR A 54 5.62 0.68 14.46
N ILE A 55 6.18 -0.37 15.09
CA ILE A 55 7.20 -0.22 16.13
C ILE A 55 8.47 0.44 15.57
N ILE A 56 8.91 0.05 14.38
CA ILE A 56 10.07 0.66 13.70
C ILE A 56 9.82 2.15 13.46
N LEU A 57 8.63 2.54 12.96
CA LEU A 57 8.27 3.94 12.75
C LEU A 57 8.26 4.73 14.06
N LEU A 58 7.67 4.18 15.13
CA LEU A 58 7.65 4.81 16.45
C LEU A 58 9.06 5.05 16.98
N LEU A 59 9.93 4.04 16.92
CA LEU A 59 11.32 4.15 17.35
C LEU A 59 12.08 5.16 16.50
N PHE A 60 11.87 5.15 15.19
CA PHE A 60 12.54 6.04 14.25
C PHE A 60 12.16 7.51 14.48
N PHE A 61 10.87 7.82 14.62
CA PHE A 61 10.40 9.16 14.96
C PHE A 61 10.85 9.60 16.35
N PHE A 62 10.83 8.69 17.34
CA PHE A 62 11.34 8.99 18.68
C PHE A 62 12.83 9.36 18.66
N LEU A 63 13.66 8.59 17.93
CA LEU A 63 15.08 8.87 17.76
C LEU A 63 15.31 10.21 17.05
N ALA A 64 14.52 10.54 16.03
CA ALA A 64 14.57 11.82 15.34
C ALA A 64 14.27 13.00 16.29
N VAL A 65 13.25 12.87 17.13
CA VAL A 65 12.93 13.90 18.13
C VAL A 65 14.02 14.02 19.19
N GLU A 66 14.53 12.90 19.73
CA GLU A 66 15.59 12.91 20.74
C GLU A 66 16.90 13.51 20.19
N ALA A 67 17.23 13.20 18.92
CA ALA A 67 18.31 13.81 18.17
C ALA A 67 18.17 15.34 18.11
N GLY A 68 16.99 15.82 17.68
CA GLY A 68 16.65 17.23 17.70
C GLY A 68 16.83 17.85 19.08
N TYR A 69 16.23 17.24 20.11
CA TYR A 69 16.28 17.73 21.49
C TYR A 69 17.69 17.93 22.00
N ARG A 70 18.59 16.99 21.73
CA ARG A 70 20.00 17.11 22.13
C ARG A 70 20.73 18.22 21.39
N LEU A 71 20.47 18.40 20.08
CA LEU A 71 21.02 19.49 19.29
C LEU A 71 20.55 20.86 19.79
N GLY A 72 19.27 20.99 20.13
CA GLY A 72 18.70 22.21 20.69
C GLY A 72 19.29 22.57 22.04
N ARG A 73 19.41 21.57 22.93
CA ARG A 73 19.98 21.76 24.27
C ARG A 73 21.45 22.14 24.23
N TRP A 74 22.20 21.69 23.22
CA TRP A 74 23.62 22.02 23.06
C TRP A 74 23.85 23.48 22.68
N ARG A 75 23.00 24.07 21.82
CA ARG A 75 23.11 25.50 21.46
C ARG A 75 22.83 26.44 22.63
N GLY A 76 22.15 25.95 23.68
CA GLY A 76 21.86 26.67 24.90
C GLY A 76 20.83 27.80 24.70
N PRO A 77 20.05 28.16 25.74
CA PRO A 77 19.22 29.35 25.67
C PRO A 77 20.13 30.57 25.51
N GLY A 78 19.91 31.37 24.45
CA GLY A 78 20.56 32.68 24.31
C GLY A 78 20.01 33.69 25.32
N SER A 79 20.39 34.95 25.22
CA SER A 79 19.78 36.03 26.02
C SER A 79 18.26 36.13 25.82
N ASP A 80 17.51 36.47 26.87
CA ASP A 80 16.03 36.39 26.91
C ASP A 80 15.31 37.14 25.78
N ALA A 81 15.77 38.33 25.40
CA ALA A 81 15.17 39.12 24.31
C ALA A 81 15.36 38.48 22.92
N LEU A 82 16.53 37.89 22.65
CA LEU A 82 16.79 37.18 21.39
C LEU A 82 16.12 35.79 21.36
N ASN A 83 15.71 35.26 22.52
CA ASN A 83 14.96 34.02 22.61
C ASN A 83 13.50 34.22 22.23
N GLU A 84 12.83 35.30 22.65
CA GLU A 84 11.41 35.52 22.33
C GLU A 84 11.17 35.73 20.82
N SER A 85 11.97 36.57 20.15
CA SER A 85 11.84 36.74 18.69
C SER A 85 12.17 35.45 17.92
N ARG A 86 13.18 34.69 18.36
CA ARG A 86 13.49 33.37 17.76
C ARG A 86 12.40 32.34 18.01
N LYS A 87 11.78 32.33 19.20
CA LYS A 87 10.63 31.46 19.53
C LYS A 87 9.44 31.76 18.60
N ALA A 88 9.08 33.03 18.39
CA ALA A 88 7.97 33.39 17.52
C ALA A 88 8.21 33.01 16.03
N GLN A 89 9.40 33.27 15.50
CA GLN A 89 9.72 32.86 14.12
C GLN A 89 9.81 31.33 13.97
N SER A 90 10.25 30.66 15.03
CA SER A 90 10.37 29.20 15.06
C SER A 90 9.05 28.46 15.06
N SER A 91 8.05 28.95 15.81
CA SER A 91 6.74 28.32 15.89
C SER A 91 6.01 28.43 14.56
N THR A 92 6.13 29.58 13.87
CA THR A 92 5.58 29.75 12.52
C THR A 92 6.23 28.81 11.51
N THR A 93 7.57 28.68 11.55
CA THR A 93 8.29 27.77 10.65
C THR A 93 7.93 26.31 10.91
N LEU A 94 7.89 25.89 12.18
CA LEU A 94 7.50 24.54 12.57
C LEU A 94 6.05 24.24 12.17
N GLY A 95 5.14 25.19 12.39
CA GLY A 95 3.74 25.08 11.98
C GLY A 95 3.59 24.90 10.46
N ALA A 96 4.34 25.67 9.66
CA ALA A 96 4.34 25.55 8.20
C ALA A 96 4.86 24.18 7.74
N MET A 97 5.93 23.65 8.36
CA MET A 97 6.44 22.32 8.01
C MET A 97 5.50 21.20 8.45
N LEU A 98 4.90 21.29 9.64
CA LEU A 98 3.87 20.35 10.10
C LEU A 98 2.66 20.34 9.15
N ALA A 99 2.23 21.52 8.71
CA ALA A 99 1.14 21.66 7.74
C ALA A 99 1.50 21.01 6.39
N LEU A 100 2.72 21.21 5.90
CA LEU A 100 3.19 20.59 4.66
C LEU A 100 3.22 19.05 4.76
N VAL A 101 3.75 18.49 5.86
CA VAL A 101 3.76 17.03 6.04
C VAL A 101 2.34 16.49 6.20
N SER A 102 1.48 17.17 6.95
CA SER A 102 0.07 16.78 7.10
C SER A 102 -0.68 16.78 5.77
N PHE A 103 -0.42 17.78 4.93
CA PHE A 103 -0.99 17.87 3.58
C PHE A 103 -0.51 16.73 2.68
N LEU A 104 0.80 16.46 2.66
CA LEU A 104 1.37 15.35 1.88
C LEU A 104 0.82 14.00 2.38
N LEU A 105 0.66 13.84 3.69
CA LEU A 105 0.09 12.64 4.29
C LEU A 105 -1.38 12.45 3.86
N ALA A 106 -2.19 13.50 3.88
CA ALA A 106 -3.58 13.47 3.41
C ALA A 106 -3.67 13.14 1.92
N PHE A 107 -2.81 13.71 1.09
CA PHE A 107 -2.73 13.40 -0.34
C PHE A 107 -2.34 11.94 -0.58
N THR A 108 -1.35 11.44 0.14
CA THR A 108 -0.89 10.04 0.02
C THR A 108 -1.96 9.06 0.52
N PHE A 109 -2.66 9.39 1.60
CA PHE A 109 -3.82 8.62 2.07
C PHE A 109 -4.95 8.57 1.03
N SER A 110 -5.25 9.69 0.37
CA SER A 110 -6.26 9.74 -0.69
C SER A 110 -5.90 8.87 -1.89
N MET A 111 -4.63 8.90 -2.33
CA MET A 111 -4.15 8.01 -3.39
C MET A 111 -4.24 6.53 -2.99
N ALA A 112 -3.82 6.20 -1.77
CA ALA A 112 -3.88 4.82 -1.27
C ALA A 112 -5.32 4.32 -1.19
N GLY A 113 -6.24 5.18 -0.73
CA GLY A 113 -7.67 4.92 -0.73
C GLY A 113 -8.26 4.69 -2.13
N SER A 114 -7.83 5.48 -3.12
CA SER A 114 -8.27 5.30 -4.52
C SER A 114 -7.80 3.97 -5.12
N GLN A 115 -6.57 3.55 -4.82
CA GLN A 115 -6.06 2.24 -5.25
C GLN A 115 -6.77 1.09 -4.54
N TYR A 116 -7.06 1.23 -3.25
CA TYR A 116 -7.89 0.27 -2.51
C TYR A 116 -9.29 0.14 -3.13
N ASP A 117 -9.96 1.26 -3.40
CA ASP A 117 -11.31 1.24 -3.99
C ASP A 117 -11.31 0.64 -5.40
N THR A 118 -10.29 0.95 -6.22
CA THR A 118 -10.14 0.34 -7.55
C THR A 118 -9.97 -1.18 -7.46
N ARG A 119 -9.12 -1.67 -6.55
CA ARG A 119 -8.96 -3.11 -6.30
C ARG A 119 -10.28 -3.75 -5.85
N ARG A 120 -11.03 -3.10 -4.96
CA ARG A 120 -12.36 -3.56 -4.51
C ARG A 120 -13.36 -3.65 -5.66
N ARG A 121 -13.48 -2.60 -6.49
CA ARG A 121 -14.37 -2.58 -7.65
C ARG A 121 -14.05 -3.69 -8.65
N LEU A 122 -12.77 -3.89 -8.96
CA LEU A 122 -12.35 -4.96 -9.87
C LEU A 122 -12.72 -6.37 -9.38
N VAL A 123 -12.81 -6.62 -8.07
CA VAL A 123 -13.33 -7.90 -7.55
C VAL A 123 -14.81 -8.05 -7.83
N VAL A 124 -15.60 -6.99 -7.60
CA VAL A 124 -17.05 -6.97 -7.86
C VAL A 124 -17.32 -7.14 -9.36
N ASP A 125 -16.65 -6.35 -10.20
CA ASP A 125 -16.82 -6.38 -11.65
C ASP A 125 -16.45 -7.75 -12.21
N HIS A 126 -15.35 -8.34 -11.72
CA HIS A 126 -14.95 -9.68 -12.15
C HIS A 126 -15.97 -10.75 -11.73
N ALA A 127 -16.52 -10.68 -10.51
CA ALA A 127 -17.58 -11.60 -10.08
C ALA A 127 -18.83 -11.46 -10.98
N ASN A 128 -19.22 -10.23 -11.30
CA ASN A 128 -20.36 -9.97 -12.19
C ASN A 128 -20.13 -10.48 -13.62
N ALA A 129 -18.92 -10.31 -14.16
CA ALA A 129 -18.56 -10.82 -15.49
C ALA A 129 -18.58 -12.36 -15.54
N ILE A 130 -18.08 -13.02 -14.49
CA ILE A 130 -18.17 -14.49 -14.37
C ILE A 130 -19.64 -14.93 -14.30
N GLY A 131 -20.46 -14.30 -13.45
CA GLY A 131 -21.89 -14.61 -13.33
C GLY A 131 -22.64 -14.42 -14.65
N THR A 132 -22.36 -13.34 -15.37
CA THR A 132 -22.92 -13.08 -16.70
C THR A 132 -22.50 -14.16 -17.70
N THR A 133 -21.22 -14.53 -17.70
CA THR A 133 -20.69 -15.61 -18.56
C THR A 133 -21.35 -16.95 -18.24
N PHE A 134 -21.55 -17.26 -16.96
CA PHE A 134 -22.21 -18.48 -16.51
C PHE A 134 -23.68 -18.56 -16.93
N LEU A 135 -24.44 -17.47 -16.79
CA LEU A 135 -25.82 -17.39 -17.26
C LEU A 135 -25.91 -17.53 -18.79
N ARG A 136 -25.03 -16.86 -19.53
CA ARG A 136 -24.99 -16.95 -20.99
C ARG A 136 -24.56 -18.34 -21.48
N ALA A 137 -23.72 -19.05 -20.73
CA ALA A 137 -23.33 -20.42 -21.03
C ALA A 137 -24.54 -21.39 -21.08
N ALA A 138 -25.65 -21.09 -20.37
CA ALA A 138 -26.86 -21.90 -20.41
C ALA A 138 -27.51 -21.99 -21.81
N HIS A 139 -27.22 -21.04 -22.70
CA HIS A 139 -27.73 -21.05 -24.07
C HIS A 139 -26.82 -21.79 -25.05
N MET A 140 -25.64 -22.24 -24.62
CA MET A 140 -24.74 -23.01 -25.48
C MET A 140 -25.30 -24.43 -25.72
N PRO A 141 -24.99 -25.06 -26.86
CA PRO A 141 -25.37 -26.44 -27.12
C PRO A 141 -24.59 -27.41 -26.22
N GLU A 142 -25.17 -28.58 -25.94
CA GLU A 142 -24.42 -29.68 -25.33
C GLU A 142 -23.41 -30.27 -26.32
N PRO A 143 -22.24 -30.77 -25.86
CA PRO A 143 -21.78 -30.87 -24.47
C PRO A 143 -21.10 -29.60 -23.92
N HIS A 144 -20.94 -28.57 -24.75
CA HIS A 144 -20.15 -27.38 -24.42
C HIS A 144 -20.74 -26.62 -23.21
N ARG A 145 -22.06 -26.58 -23.07
CA ARG A 145 -22.75 -25.99 -21.92
C ARG A 145 -22.26 -26.58 -20.59
N ALA A 146 -22.29 -27.89 -20.45
CA ALA A 146 -21.88 -28.58 -19.22
C ALA A 146 -20.39 -28.32 -18.93
N ASN A 147 -19.53 -28.43 -19.95
CA ASN A 147 -18.09 -28.18 -19.82
C ASN A 147 -17.80 -26.75 -19.35
N ILE A 148 -18.35 -25.74 -20.03
CA ILE A 148 -18.15 -24.32 -19.68
C ILE A 148 -18.63 -24.03 -18.25
N ARG A 149 -19.83 -24.51 -17.87
CA ARG A 149 -20.34 -24.29 -16.51
C ARG A 149 -19.50 -25.01 -15.45
N GLY A 150 -18.95 -26.19 -15.76
CA GLY A 150 -17.98 -26.88 -14.90
C GLY A 150 -16.68 -26.10 -14.71
N LEU A 151 -16.09 -25.64 -15.81
CA LEU A 151 -14.86 -24.84 -15.81
C LEU A 151 -15.03 -23.52 -15.05
N LEU A 152 -16.16 -22.83 -15.20
CA LEU A 152 -16.45 -21.60 -14.44
C LEU A 152 -16.57 -21.86 -12.93
N ARG A 153 -17.16 -22.98 -12.51
CA ARG A 153 -17.21 -23.35 -11.08
C ARG A 153 -15.82 -23.64 -10.54
N GLU A 154 -15.04 -24.42 -11.28
CA GLU A 154 -13.65 -24.70 -10.95
C GLU A 154 -12.86 -23.37 -10.79
N TYR A 155 -13.01 -22.46 -11.76
CA TYR A 155 -12.38 -21.14 -11.73
C TYR A 155 -12.67 -20.35 -10.45
N VAL A 156 -13.93 -20.30 -10.02
CA VAL A 156 -14.35 -19.55 -8.82
C VAL A 156 -13.89 -20.23 -7.54
N SER A 157 -13.90 -21.57 -7.49
CA SER A 157 -13.51 -22.36 -6.30
C SER A 157 -12.09 -22.06 -5.82
N PHE A 158 -11.17 -21.80 -6.76
CA PHE A 158 -9.78 -21.45 -6.44
C PHE A 158 -9.60 -20.06 -5.85
N ARG A 159 -10.57 -19.15 -6.05
CA ARG A 159 -10.46 -17.73 -5.66
C ARG A 159 -11.14 -17.40 -4.34
N HIS A 160 -12.01 -18.27 -3.83
CA HIS A 160 -12.58 -18.13 -2.50
C HIS A 160 -11.52 -18.33 -1.39
N ILE A 161 -10.46 -19.10 -1.67
CA ILE A 161 -9.61 -19.70 -0.61
C ILE A 161 -8.44 -18.81 -0.17
N SER A 162 -7.99 -17.83 -0.96
CA SER A 162 -6.72 -17.15 -0.65
C SER A 162 -6.75 -15.63 -0.79
N VAL A 163 -7.16 -14.97 0.31
CA VAL A 163 -6.73 -13.60 0.61
C VAL A 163 -5.31 -13.68 1.19
N GLY A 164 -4.31 -13.74 0.32
CA GLY A 164 -2.90 -13.58 0.74
C GLY A 164 -1.89 -14.33 -0.13
N GLU A 165 -2.18 -15.57 -0.51
CA GLU A 165 -1.26 -16.41 -1.29
C GLU A 165 -2.01 -17.11 -2.42
N ILE A 166 -2.15 -16.43 -3.56
CA ILE A 166 -2.37 -17.18 -4.79
C ILE A 166 -1.00 -17.78 -5.10
N SER A 167 -0.80 -19.04 -4.70
CA SER A 167 0.39 -19.81 -5.07
C SER A 167 0.59 -19.70 -6.59
N ALA A 168 1.84 -19.74 -7.05
CA ALA A 168 2.13 -19.71 -8.49
C ALA A 168 1.32 -20.80 -9.23
N GLU A 169 1.05 -21.92 -8.56
CA GLU A 169 0.21 -23.01 -8.99
C GLU A 169 -1.26 -22.61 -9.20
N LEU A 170 -1.89 -21.91 -8.25
CA LEU A 170 -3.27 -21.42 -8.42
C LEU A 170 -3.40 -20.40 -9.55
N LYS A 171 -2.38 -19.54 -9.75
CA LYS A 171 -2.34 -18.62 -10.91
C LYS A 171 -2.24 -19.40 -12.22
N ALA A 172 -1.34 -20.39 -12.29
CA ALA A 172 -1.17 -21.22 -13.46
C ALA A 172 -2.46 -21.99 -13.78
N ARG A 173 -3.14 -22.55 -12.77
CA ARG A 173 -4.40 -23.24 -12.95
C ARG A 173 -5.52 -22.33 -13.43
N SER A 174 -5.64 -21.13 -12.85
CA SER A 174 -6.61 -20.11 -13.30
C SER A 174 -6.40 -19.76 -14.78
N SER A 175 -5.15 -19.64 -15.22
CA SER A 175 -4.82 -19.35 -16.63
C SER A 175 -5.14 -20.52 -17.55
N GLN A 176 -4.90 -21.77 -17.12
CA GLN A 176 -5.30 -22.96 -17.86
C GLN A 176 -6.82 -23.03 -18.07
N VAL A 177 -7.61 -22.72 -17.04
CA VAL A 177 -9.07 -22.72 -17.13
C VAL A 177 -9.56 -21.64 -18.10
N GLU A 178 -8.98 -20.44 -18.09
CA GLU A 178 -9.29 -19.39 -19.09
C GLU A 178 -9.01 -19.85 -20.53
N GLN A 179 -7.88 -20.53 -20.76
CA GLN A 179 -7.55 -21.09 -22.07
C GLN A 179 -8.55 -22.17 -22.51
N GLN A 180 -8.97 -23.04 -21.58
CA GLN A 180 -9.97 -24.07 -21.86
C GLN A 180 -11.34 -23.45 -22.18
N LEU A 181 -11.78 -22.45 -21.43
CA LEU A 181 -13.01 -21.71 -21.71
C LEU A 181 -12.97 -21.05 -23.09
N TRP A 182 -11.83 -20.44 -23.46
CA TRP A 182 -11.66 -19.83 -24.77
C TRP A 182 -11.68 -20.84 -25.92
N ALA A 183 -11.09 -22.01 -25.72
CA ALA A 183 -11.12 -23.11 -26.68
C ALA A 183 -12.56 -23.60 -26.92
N GLU A 184 -13.34 -23.80 -25.86
CA GLU A 184 -14.77 -24.16 -25.95
C GLU A 184 -15.56 -23.10 -26.72
N ALA A 185 -15.38 -21.83 -26.38
CA ALA A 185 -16.06 -20.72 -27.08
C ALA A 185 -15.72 -20.67 -28.57
N THR A 186 -14.45 -20.89 -28.93
CA THR A 186 -13.99 -20.91 -30.32
C THR A 186 -14.58 -22.09 -31.10
N ALA A 187 -14.64 -23.27 -30.48
CA ALA A 187 -15.24 -24.46 -31.10
C ALA A 187 -16.73 -24.26 -31.42
N ILE A 188 -17.48 -23.58 -30.53
CA ILE A 188 -18.88 -23.22 -30.77
C ILE A 188 -18.97 -22.21 -31.93
N ALA A 189 -18.16 -21.14 -31.90
CA ALA A 189 -18.19 -20.08 -32.91
C ALA A 189 -17.89 -20.55 -34.33
N GLN A 190 -17.08 -21.60 -34.47
CA GLN A 190 -16.79 -22.21 -35.78
C GLN A 190 -17.99 -22.94 -36.36
N LYS A 191 -18.84 -23.54 -35.51
CA LYS A 191 -20.05 -24.27 -35.91
C LYS A 191 -21.26 -23.35 -36.06
N GLU A 192 -21.42 -22.41 -35.14
CA GLU A 192 -22.59 -21.54 -35.04
C GLU A 192 -22.18 -20.07 -34.89
N ARG A 193 -22.55 -19.24 -35.87
CA ARG A 193 -22.27 -17.80 -35.88
C ARG A 193 -23.53 -16.99 -35.56
N THR A 194 -24.11 -17.26 -34.41
CA THR A 194 -25.34 -16.59 -33.96
C THR A 194 -25.03 -15.40 -33.04
N PRO A 195 -25.94 -14.41 -32.94
CA PRO A 195 -25.80 -13.32 -31.96
C PRO A 195 -25.65 -13.80 -30.51
N ILE A 196 -26.25 -14.94 -30.15
CA ILE A 196 -26.15 -15.55 -28.82
C ILE A 196 -24.72 -16.01 -28.52
N VAL A 197 -24.05 -16.62 -29.51
CA VAL A 197 -22.64 -17.01 -29.37
C VAL A 197 -21.73 -15.78 -29.27
N ALA A 198 -22.03 -14.73 -30.05
CA ALA A 198 -21.26 -13.48 -29.99
C ALA A 198 -21.32 -12.80 -28.61
N ILE A 199 -22.51 -12.69 -27.99
CA ILE A 199 -22.64 -12.11 -26.64
C ILE A 199 -21.99 -12.99 -25.56
N PHE A 200 -21.96 -14.32 -25.74
CA PHE A 200 -21.25 -15.22 -24.83
C PHE A 200 -19.73 -15.00 -24.90
N ILE A 201 -19.17 -14.94 -26.11
CA ILE A 201 -17.75 -14.64 -26.33
C ILE A 201 -17.38 -13.27 -25.75
N GLN A 202 -18.24 -12.27 -25.94
CA GLN A 202 -18.02 -10.94 -25.36
C GLN A 202 -17.95 -10.98 -23.82
N SER A 203 -18.86 -11.69 -23.15
CA SER A 203 -18.80 -11.82 -21.69
C SER A 203 -17.57 -12.60 -21.21
N LEU A 204 -17.16 -13.64 -21.95
CA LEU A 204 -15.96 -14.40 -21.64
C LEU A 204 -14.70 -13.52 -21.78
N ASN A 205 -14.64 -12.71 -22.85
CA ASN A 205 -13.54 -11.77 -23.04
C ASN A 205 -13.49 -10.73 -21.90
N GLU A 206 -14.63 -10.18 -21.51
CA GLU A 206 -14.72 -9.23 -20.39
C GLU A 206 -14.25 -9.85 -19.06
N MET A 207 -14.61 -11.11 -18.78
CA MET A 207 -14.12 -11.86 -17.63
C MET A 207 -12.58 -11.95 -17.65
N ILE A 208 -11.99 -12.35 -18.78
CA ILE A 208 -10.53 -12.50 -18.93
C ILE A 208 -9.83 -11.13 -18.79
N ASP A 209 -10.36 -10.09 -19.43
CA ASP A 209 -9.83 -8.73 -19.35
C ASP A 209 -9.84 -8.19 -17.91
N LEU A 210 -10.91 -8.47 -17.15
CA LEU A 210 -11.00 -8.08 -15.74
C LEU A 210 -10.00 -8.85 -14.87
N ASN A 211 -9.76 -10.14 -15.16
CA ASN A 211 -8.69 -10.88 -14.48
C ASN A 211 -7.31 -10.27 -14.76
N ALA A 212 -7.00 -9.94 -16.02
CA ALA A 212 -5.75 -9.28 -16.38
C ALA A 212 -5.58 -7.95 -15.62
N LYS A 213 -6.63 -7.10 -15.59
CA LYS A 213 -6.63 -5.85 -14.82
C LYS A 213 -6.41 -6.07 -13.31
N ARG A 214 -6.98 -7.12 -12.72
CA ARG A 214 -6.76 -7.48 -11.30
C ARG A 214 -5.31 -7.87 -11.03
N VAL A 215 -4.67 -8.58 -11.95
CA VAL A 215 -3.26 -8.95 -11.84
C VAL A 215 -2.38 -7.70 -11.98
N ASP A 216 -2.65 -6.86 -12.99
CA ASP A 216 -1.88 -5.65 -13.25
C ASP A 216 -1.92 -4.66 -12.09
N ILE A 217 -3.11 -4.39 -11.54
CA ILE A 217 -3.24 -3.47 -10.39
C ILE A 217 -2.54 -4.02 -9.14
N SER A 218 -2.49 -5.34 -8.98
CA SER A 218 -1.81 -5.97 -7.83
C SER A 218 -0.29 -5.96 -7.94
N ILE A 219 0.26 -5.87 -9.16
CA ILE A 219 1.71 -5.97 -9.40
C ILE A 219 2.31 -4.58 -9.68
N TRP A 220 1.65 -3.76 -10.49
CA TRP A 220 2.28 -2.57 -11.09
C TRP A 220 1.73 -1.24 -10.59
N ARG A 221 0.52 -1.18 -10.02
CA ARG A 221 -0.10 0.07 -9.58
C ARG A 221 0.02 0.30 -8.07
N ARG A 222 1.25 0.28 -7.57
CA ARG A 222 1.53 0.83 -6.23
C ARG A 222 1.74 2.35 -6.32
N ILE A 223 1.59 3.04 -5.20
CA ILE A 223 2.05 4.42 -5.11
C ILE A 223 3.58 4.41 -5.30
N PRO A 224 4.15 5.28 -6.17
CA PRO A 224 5.60 5.34 -6.36
C PRO A 224 6.37 5.46 -5.05
N ASP A 225 7.43 4.67 -4.89
CA ASP A 225 8.26 4.60 -3.69
C ASP A 225 8.81 5.99 -3.31
N MET A 226 9.12 6.82 -4.30
CA MET A 226 9.58 8.20 -4.10
C MET A 226 8.63 9.04 -3.22
N LEU A 227 7.31 8.81 -3.28
CA LEU A 227 6.36 9.54 -2.46
C LEU A 227 6.43 9.13 -0.98
N PHE A 228 6.58 7.83 -0.71
CA PHE A 228 6.78 7.33 0.67
C PHE A 228 8.11 7.79 1.25
N VAL A 229 9.17 7.76 0.44
CA VAL A 229 10.50 8.25 0.81
C VAL A 229 10.45 9.74 1.15
N THR A 230 9.81 10.55 0.30
CA THR A 230 9.66 11.99 0.53
C THR A 230 8.83 12.28 1.78
N LEU A 231 7.71 11.57 1.96
CA LEU A 231 6.86 11.70 3.14
C LEU A 231 7.62 11.32 4.42
N GLY A 232 8.38 10.22 4.40
CA GLY A 232 9.23 9.79 5.50
C GLY A 232 10.31 10.81 5.82
N PHE A 233 11.01 11.32 4.80
CA PHE A 233 12.05 12.33 4.94
C PHE A 233 11.53 13.61 5.60
N LEU A 234 10.44 14.18 5.07
CA LEU A 234 9.87 15.41 5.60
C LEU A 234 9.33 15.19 7.02
N SER A 235 8.73 14.03 7.30
CA SER A 235 8.29 13.66 8.65
C SER A 235 9.47 13.65 9.64
N VAL A 236 10.60 13.05 9.27
CA VAL A 236 11.82 13.04 10.10
C VAL A 236 12.36 14.44 10.34
N LEU A 237 12.43 15.29 9.30
CA LEU A 237 12.89 16.67 9.45
C LEU A 237 12.02 17.45 10.44
N VAL A 238 10.70 17.28 10.37
CA VAL A 238 9.76 17.91 11.30
C VAL A 238 9.94 17.37 12.72
N MET A 239 10.19 16.07 12.89
CA MET A 239 10.46 15.46 14.20
C MET A 239 11.77 16.00 14.81
N ILE A 240 12.85 16.08 14.02
CA ILE A 240 14.12 16.69 14.43
C ILE A 240 13.91 18.16 14.81
N LEU A 241 13.18 18.92 14.00
CA LEU A 241 12.94 20.34 14.27
C LEU A 241 12.11 20.53 15.54
N THR A 242 11.08 19.70 15.75
CA THR A 242 10.26 19.69 16.97
C THR A 242 11.12 19.42 18.20
N GLY A 243 11.96 18.38 18.15
CA GLY A 243 12.92 18.07 19.18
C GLY A 243 13.85 19.24 19.46
N TYR A 244 14.43 19.83 18.40
CA TYR A 244 15.35 20.96 18.49
C TYR A 244 14.77 22.14 19.27
N TRP A 245 13.52 22.52 19.00
CA TRP A 245 12.88 23.62 19.73
C TRP A 245 12.63 23.31 21.20
N LEU A 246 12.21 22.08 21.53
CA LEU A 246 12.04 21.64 22.92
C LEU A 246 13.37 21.62 23.67
N GLY A 247 14.43 21.17 23.01
CA GLY A 247 15.80 21.16 23.54
C GLY A 247 16.32 22.55 23.84
N PHE A 248 16.11 23.49 22.90
CA PHE A 248 16.50 24.88 23.02
C PHE A 248 15.77 25.59 24.18
N ALA A 249 14.47 25.33 24.34
CA ALA A 249 13.67 25.88 25.44
C ALA A 249 13.94 25.20 26.80
N ALA A 250 14.79 24.17 26.85
CA ALA A 250 15.04 23.32 28.02
C ALA A 250 13.76 22.73 28.66
N ARG A 251 12.65 22.66 27.92
CA ARG A 251 11.37 22.11 28.36
C ARG A 251 11.16 20.74 27.73
N ARG A 252 10.76 19.77 28.54
CA ARG A 252 10.47 18.41 28.08
C ARG A 252 9.04 18.06 28.44
N HIS A 253 8.13 18.25 27.50
CA HIS A 253 6.73 17.84 27.63
C HIS A 253 6.57 16.49 26.93
N MET A 254 6.70 15.40 27.68
CA MET A 254 6.68 14.04 27.12
C MET A 254 5.33 13.68 26.51
N PHE A 255 4.24 14.09 27.15
CA PHE A 255 2.88 13.75 26.72
C PHE A 255 2.50 14.29 25.32
N PRO A 256 2.60 15.60 25.01
CA PRO A 256 2.27 16.10 23.67
C PRO A 256 3.22 15.56 22.59
N LEU A 257 4.48 15.27 22.96
CA LEU A 257 5.47 14.70 22.06
C LEU A 257 5.15 13.24 21.71
N SER A 258 4.79 12.42 22.70
CA SER A 258 4.36 11.05 22.46
C SER A 258 3.09 11.00 21.61
N LEU A 259 2.13 11.90 21.87
CA LEU A 259 0.91 11.99 21.08
C LEU A 259 1.21 12.35 19.61
N LEU A 260 2.10 13.31 19.38
CA LEU A 260 2.51 13.70 18.03
C LEU A 260 3.18 12.54 17.28
N ILE A 261 4.12 11.83 17.92
CA ILE A 261 4.78 10.66 17.32
C ILE A 261 3.76 9.56 16.98
N ILE A 262 2.87 9.23 17.92
CA ILE A 262 1.84 8.19 17.73
C ILE A 262 0.91 8.57 16.58
N THR A 263 0.45 9.82 16.52
CA THR A 263 -0.45 10.28 15.46
C THR A 263 0.20 10.17 14.08
N TYR A 264 1.43 10.67 13.92
CA TYR A 264 2.12 10.59 12.63
C TYR A 264 2.48 9.15 12.26
N ALA A 265 2.94 8.33 13.21
CA ALA A 265 3.23 6.91 12.95
C ALA A 265 1.97 6.13 12.56
N THR A 266 0.84 6.41 13.20
CA THR A 266 -0.46 5.77 12.89
C THR A 266 -0.93 6.18 11.51
N ALA A 267 -0.91 7.47 11.20
CA ALA A 267 -1.34 7.96 9.90
C ALA A 267 -0.43 7.45 8.77
N PHE A 268 0.89 7.43 8.97
CA PHE A 268 1.83 6.83 8.01
C PHE A 268 1.57 5.34 7.83
N LEU A 269 1.34 4.60 8.92
CA LEU A 269 1.01 3.18 8.87
C LEU A 269 -0.27 2.93 8.08
N LEU A 270 -1.32 3.75 8.28
CA LEU A 270 -2.58 3.62 7.53
C LEU A 270 -2.39 3.81 6.03
N VAL A 271 -1.51 4.73 5.62
CA VAL A 271 -1.16 4.91 4.20
C VAL A 271 -0.48 3.65 3.65
N VAL A 272 0.51 3.11 4.38
CA VAL A 272 1.21 1.87 4.00
C VAL A 272 0.22 0.70 3.93
N ASP A 273 -0.64 0.54 4.94
CA ASP A 273 -1.65 -0.52 5.03
C ASP A 273 -2.62 -0.49 3.86
N LEU A 274 -3.12 0.71 3.49
CA LEU A 274 -4.00 0.90 2.34
C LEU A 274 -3.29 0.62 1.01
N ASP A 275 -1.99 0.90 0.88
CA ASP A 275 -1.26 0.58 -0.35
C ASP A 275 -0.97 -0.94 -0.47
N ARG A 276 -0.87 -1.68 0.65
CA ARG A 276 -0.59 -3.13 0.61
C ARG A 276 -1.67 -3.90 -0.15
N PRO A 277 -1.30 -4.66 -1.21
CA PRO A 277 -2.28 -5.43 -1.98
C PRO A 277 -2.75 -6.72 -1.30
N ARG A 278 -1.94 -7.31 -0.40
CA ARG A 278 -2.14 -8.69 0.09
C ARG A 278 -2.19 -8.85 1.62
N GLY A 279 -2.00 -7.77 2.37
CA GLY A 279 -1.96 -7.80 3.83
C GLY A 279 -2.53 -6.53 4.43
N GLY A 280 -2.63 -6.49 5.76
CA GLY A 280 -3.11 -5.32 6.48
C GLY A 280 -4.52 -5.44 7.07
N PHE A 281 -4.99 -4.34 7.63
CA PHE A 281 -6.34 -4.19 8.19
C PHE A 281 -7.38 -4.02 7.07
N PHE A 282 -7.06 -3.24 6.03
CA PHE A 282 -7.97 -2.99 4.91
C PHE A 282 -7.84 -4.06 3.81
N ARG A 283 -8.40 -5.24 4.08
CA ARG A 283 -8.43 -6.34 3.09
C ARG A 283 -9.59 -6.18 2.12
N VAL A 284 -9.32 -6.37 0.84
CA VAL A 284 -10.38 -6.42 -0.17
C VAL A 284 -11.20 -7.69 0.03
N SER A 285 -12.45 -7.50 0.46
CA SER A 285 -13.40 -8.59 0.67
C SER A 285 -13.61 -9.41 -0.61
N GLN A 286 -13.55 -10.73 -0.49
CA GLN A 286 -13.92 -11.66 -1.56
C GLN A 286 -15.40 -12.05 -1.54
N GLN A 287 -16.22 -11.39 -0.70
CA GLN A 287 -17.66 -11.66 -0.58
C GLN A 287 -18.39 -11.78 -1.94
N PRO A 288 -18.13 -10.94 -2.96
CA PRO A 288 -18.78 -11.09 -4.26
C PRO A 288 -18.52 -12.44 -4.93
N MET A 289 -17.34 -13.04 -4.73
CA MET A 289 -17.00 -14.37 -5.26
C MET A 289 -17.70 -15.48 -4.47
N ILE A 290 -17.89 -15.29 -3.16
CA ILE A 290 -18.65 -16.21 -2.30
C ILE A 290 -20.11 -16.24 -2.72
N GLU A 291 -20.73 -15.06 -2.85
CA GLU A 291 -22.12 -14.90 -3.29
C GLU A 291 -22.33 -15.47 -4.70
N LEU A 292 -21.37 -15.24 -5.60
CA LEU A 292 -21.37 -15.84 -6.93
C LEU A 292 -21.37 -17.37 -6.86
N THR A 293 -20.51 -17.98 -6.03
CA THR A 293 -20.46 -19.45 -5.87
C THR A 293 -21.82 -19.99 -5.44
N LEU A 294 -22.42 -19.39 -4.40
CA LEU A 294 -23.75 -19.77 -3.92
C LEU A 294 -24.83 -19.63 -5.00
N SER A 295 -24.76 -18.59 -5.84
CA SER A 295 -25.71 -18.38 -6.94
C SER A 295 -25.57 -19.42 -8.07
N MET A 296 -24.35 -19.86 -8.36
CA MET A 296 -24.05 -20.88 -9.39
C MET A 296 -24.48 -22.28 -8.96
N ASP A 297 -24.47 -22.54 -7.65
CA ASP A 297 -24.94 -23.80 -7.05
C ASP A 297 -26.46 -23.83 -6.94
N ALA A 298 -27.10 -22.71 -6.58
CA ALA A 298 -28.56 -22.60 -6.52
C ALA A 298 -29.24 -22.78 -7.90
N THR A 299 -28.56 -22.41 -8.98
CA THR A 299 -29.05 -22.58 -10.37
C THR A 299 -28.71 -23.94 -10.98
N ALA A 300 -28.17 -24.86 -10.18
CA ALA A 300 -27.87 -26.24 -10.57
C ALA A 300 -28.90 -27.27 -10.08
N GLY A 301 -29.72 -26.90 -9.08
CA GLY A 301 -30.88 -27.67 -8.62
C GLY A 301 -32.15 -27.25 -9.34
#